data_AF-A0A1G7AXW8-F1
#
_entry.id   AF-A0A1G7AXW8-F1
#
_cell.length_a   1.000
_cell.length_b   1.000
_cell.length_c   1.000
_cell.angle_alpha   90.00
_cell.angle_beta   90.00
_cell.angle_gamma   90.00
#
_symmetry.space_group_name_H-M   'P 1'
#
loop_
_entity.id
_entity.type
_entity.pdbx_description
1 polymer ?
#
loop_
_entity_poly.entity_id
_entity_poly.type
_entity_poly.pdbx_seq_one_letter_code
_entity_poly.pdbx_strand_id
1 'polypeptide(L)' 'MLTHAWRKSSRSGPNGACVEARLAEAAVEIRDTKLTVSPILRASRADWLSLLRTSGR' A
#
# COMPACT_ATOMS: atom_id res chain seq x y z
N MET A 1 6.81 0.87 9.55
CA MET A 1 6.11 2.17 9.45
C MET A 1 6.14 2.62 7.99
N LEU A 2 5.07 3.23 7.47
CA LEU A 2 5.08 3.79 6.11
C LEU A 2 5.79 5.15 6.08
N THR A 3 6.39 5.49 4.95
CA THR A 3 6.99 6.80 4.66
C THR A 3 6.45 7.31 3.32
N HIS A 4 6.95 8.43 2.82
CA HIS A 4 6.60 8.93 1.47
C HIS A 4 7.19 8.10 0.32
N ALA A 5 8.07 7.13 0.61
CA ALA A 5 8.56 6.16 -0.37
C ALA A 5 7.64 4.94 -0.46
N TRP A 6 7.55 4.35 -1.65
CA TRP A 6 6.82 3.09 -1.85
C TRP A 6 7.46 1.96 -1.03
N ARG A 7 6.62 1.30 -0.22
CA ARG A 7 7.03 0.16 0.60
C ARG A 7 6.24 -1.08 0.21
N LYS A 8 6.95 -2.15 -0.13
CA LYS A 8 6.40 -3.52 -0.24
C LYS A 8 6.47 -4.27 1.09
N SER A 9 5.73 -5.37 1.19
CA SER A 9 5.83 -6.30 2.31
C SER A 9 7.18 -7.03 2.31
N SER A 10 7.73 -7.32 3.50
CA SER A 10 8.89 -8.21 3.64
C SER A 10 8.62 -9.66 3.25
N ARG A 11 7.34 -10.03 3.10
CA ARG A 11 6.90 -11.34 2.60
C ARG A 11 6.87 -11.41 1.07
N SER A 12 7.13 -10.31 0.37
CA SER A 12 7.12 -10.27 -1.09
C SER A 12 8.53 -10.44 -1.68
N GLY A 13 8.68 -11.32 -2.67
CA GLY A 13 9.93 -11.52 -3.41
C GLY A 13 10.30 -10.34 -4.33
N PRO A 14 11.50 -10.32 -4.93
CA PRO A 14 12.05 -9.15 -5.62
C PRO A 14 11.34 -8.76 -6.92
N ASN A 15 10.59 -9.66 -7.55
CA ASN A 15 10.11 -9.55 -8.93
C ASN A 15 8.95 -8.56 -9.19
N GLY A 16 8.69 -7.59 -8.30
CA GLY A 16 7.67 -6.56 -8.55
C GLY A 16 6.23 -7.09 -8.71
N ALA A 17 5.91 -8.26 -8.16
CA ALA A 17 4.57 -8.86 -8.23
C ALA A 17 3.81 -8.72 -6.89
N CYS A 18 3.78 -7.49 -6.34
CA CYS A 18 3.25 -7.24 -4.99
C CYS A 18 2.43 -5.95 -4.89
N VAL A 19 1.70 -5.83 -3.78
CA VAL A 19 1.06 -4.57 -3.39
C VAL A 19 2.07 -3.72 -2.63
N GLU A 20 2.15 -2.45 -2.97
CA GLU A 20 2.98 -1.45 -2.28
C GLU A 20 2.11 -0.32 -1.74
N ALA A 21 2.54 0.26 -0.62
CA ALA A 21 1.86 1.40 0.00
C ALA A 21 2.86 2.49 0.38
N ARG A 22 2.39 3.74 0.42
CA ARG A 22 3.14 4.90 0.93
C ARG A 22 2.21 5.91 1.61
N LEU A 23 2.80 6.79 2.42
CA LEU A 23 2.13 8.00 2.90
C LEU A 23 2.11 9.06 1.80
N ALA A 24 0.94 9.65 1.61
CA ALA A 24 0.74 10.91 0.90
C ALA A 24 0.06 11.89 1.89
N GLU A 25 0.05 13.19 1.59
CA GLU A 25 -0.32 14.26 2.54
C GLU A 25 -1.44 13.89 3.53
N ALA A 26 -2.65 13.60 3.03
CA ALA A 26 -3.80 13.23 3.85
C ALA A 26 -4.32 11.80 3.56
N ALA A 27 -3.49 10.93 2.97
CA ALA A 27 -3.92 9.62 2.49
C ALA A 27 -2.82 8.56 2.56
N VAL A 28 -3.24 7.30 2.51
CA VAL A 28 -2.36 6.19 2.14
C VAL A 28 -2.62 5.85 0.68
N GLU A 29 -1.57 5.88 -0.12
CA GLU A 29 -1.63 5.47 -1.52
C GLU A 29 -1.19 4.02 -1.65
N ILE A 30 -1.90 3.28 -2.49
CA ILE A 30 -1.71 1.85 -2.71
C ILE A 30 -1.66 1.58 -4.21
N ARG A 31 -0.71 0.74 -4.64
CA ARG A 31 -0.60 0.27 -6.02
C ARG A 31 -0.31 -1.22 -6.08
N ASP A 32 -0.78 -1.88 -7.14
CA ASP A 32 -0.34 -3.25 -7.47
C ASP A 32 0.74 -3.19 -8.55
N THR A 33 1.95 -3.59 -8.18
CA THR A 33 3.12 -3.59 -9.08
C THR A 33 3.03 -4.66 -10.18
N LYS A 34 2.07 -5.59 -10.09
CA LYS A 34 1.76 -6.52 -11.19
C LYS A 34 1.22 -5.81 -12.43
N LEU A 35 0.65 -4.63 -12.27
CA LEU A 35 0.10 -3.85 -13.38
C LEU A 35 1.19 -2.94 -13.94
N THR A 36 1.44 -3.03 -15.25
CA THR A 36 2.41 -2.16 -15.96
C THR A 36 2.06 -0.68 -15.78
N VAL A 37 0.76 -0.36 -15.75
CA VAL A 37 0.23 0.95 -15.37
C VAL A 37 -0.79 0.73 -14.27
N SER A 38 -0.36 0.92 -13.03
CA SER A 38 -1.21 0.66 -11.86
C SER A 38 -1.99 1.93 -11.49
N PRO A 39 -3.33 1.87 -11.35
CA PRO A 39 -4.07 2.96 -10.73
C PRO A 39 -3.65 3.10 -9.26
N ILE A 40 -3.62 4.34 -8.76
CA ILE A 40 -3.30 4.63 -7.36
C ILE A 40 -4.59 4.72 -6.56
N LEU A 41 -4.84 3.73 -5.72
CA LEU A 41 -5.94 3.79 -4.75
C LEU A 41 -5.52 4.68 -3.58
N ARG A 42 -6.33 5.70 -3.29
CA ARG A 42 -6.13 6.59 -2.13
C ARG A 42 -7.11 6.21 -1.03
N ALA A 43 -6.60 5.74 0.09
CA ALA A 43 -7.38 5.50 1.30
C ALA A 43 -7.22 6.67 2.26
N SER A 44 -8.32 7.12 2.88
CA SER A 44 -8.23 8.03 4.02
C SER A 44 -7.51 7.36 5.18
N ARG A 45 -7.06 8.14 6.17
CA ARG A 45 -6.50 7.57 7.41
C ARG A 45 -7.49 6.62 8.10
N ALA A 46 -8.77 6.94 8.11
CA ALA A 46 -9.80 6.13 8.74
C ALA A 46 -9.99 4.79 8.02
N ASP A 47 -10.06 4.81 6.68
CA ASP A 47 -10.22 3.60 5.87
C ASP A 47 -9.01 2.69 5.99
N TRP A 48 -7.81 3.26 5.96
CA TRP A 48 -6.57 2.50 6.12
C TRP A 48 -6.50 1.80 7.49
N LEU A 49 -6.86 2.50 8.57
CA LEU A 49 -6.94 1.88 9.89
C LEU A 49 -8.02 0.78 9.95
N SER A 50 -9.12 0.94 9.22
CA SER A 50 -10.16 -0.10 9.11
C SER A 50 -9.63 -1.35 8.42
N LEU A 51 -8.96 -1.19 7.28
CA LEU A 51 -8.32 -2.29 6.56
C LEU A 51 -7.32 -3.04 7.45
N LEU A 52 -6.48 -2.31 8.19
CA LEU A 52 -5.50 -2.92 9.10
C LEU A 52 -6.18 -3.76 10.19
N ARG A 53 -7.26 -3.25 10.80
CA ARG A 53 -8.04 -4.00 11.80
C ARG A 53 -8.65 -5.27 11.22
N THR A 54 -9.21 -5.22 10.02
CA THR A 54 -9.76 -6.40 9.35
C THR A 54 -8.68 -7.40 8.95
N SER A 55 -7.47 -6.93 8.63
CA SER A 55 -6.34 -7.78 8.23
C SER A 55 -5.56 -8.40 9.39
N GLY A 56 -5.76 -7.90 10.62
CA GLY A 56 -5.17 -8.44 11.83
C GLY A 56 -5.80 -9.79 12.18
N ARG A 57 -5.13 -10.87 11.80
CA ARG A 57 -5.18 -12.13 12.54
C ARG A 57 -4.30 -12.02 13.78
#